data_AF-A0A915ALY2-F1
#
_entry.id   AF-A0A915ALY2-F1
#
_cell.length_a   1.000
_cell.length_b   1.000
_cell.length_c   1.000
_cell.angle_alpha   90.00
_cell.angle_beta   90.00
_cell.angle_gamma   90.00
#
_symmetry.space_group_name_H-M   'P 1'
#
loop_
_entity.id
_entity.type
_entity.pdbx_description
1 polymer ?
#
loop_
_entity_poly.entity_id
_entity_poly.type
_entity_poly.pdbx_seq_one_letter_code
_entity_poly.pdbx_strand_id
1 'polypeptide(L)'
;MRSVVVLLSVSLAFIALIEATSTDRAQYIEEVKKLLGPNIVKELLAIRDNKSLDKRGKLLKVEEVMKKIPDSVLQSIPFPPKMRSLPKDILDKYRNVLTNKSLSLDDRIAKFKEVSATLTPEQKKLLPTLEEIYQPV
;
A
#
# COMPACT_ATOMS: atom_id res chain seq x y z
N MET A 1 -19.18 -15.19 -4.56
CA MET A 1 -19.03 -13.88 -3.89
C MET A 1 -17.97 -14.00 -2.79
N ARG A 2 -16.71 -13.67 -3.07
CA ARG A 2 -15.63 -13.62 -2.06
C ARG A 2 -14.65 -12.50 -2.41
N SER A 3 -15.17 -11.29 -2.60
CA SER A 3 -14.36 -10.07 -2.75
C SER A 3 -14.17 -9.47 -1.36
N VAL A 4 -13.39 -10.14 -0.51
CA VAL A 4 -13.05 -9.63 0.81
C VAL A 4 -11.97 -8.58 0.64
N VAL A 5 -12.41 -7.32 0.71
CA VAL A 5 -11.58 -6.11 0.68
C VAL A 5 -10.66 -6.11 1.89
N VAL A 6 -9.42 -6.57 1.70
CA VAL A 6 -8.33 -6.37 2.68
C VAL A 6 -7.41 -5.29 2.12
N LEU A 7 -7.89 -4.07 2.27
CA LEU A 7 -7.18 -3.00 2.97
C LEU A 7 -5.66 -3.10 2.95
N LEU A 8 -5.13 -2.66 1.81
CA LEU A 8 -3.83 -2.02 1.65
C LEU A 8 -3.78 -0.68 2.40
N SER A 9 -3.96 -0.73 3.70
CA SER A 9 -3.46 0.34 4.54
C SER A 9 -1.95 0.18 4.60
N VAL A 10 -1.20 1.19 4.13
CA VAL A 10 0.24 1.38 4.44
C VAL A 10 1.23 0.50 3.64
N SER A 11 0.76 -0.47 2.87
CA SER A 11 1.64 -1.47 2.21
C SER A 11 1.79 -1.33 0.69
N LEU A 12 1.53 -0.16 0.10
CA LEU A 12 1.85 0.04 -1.32
C LEU A 12 3.36 -0.10 -1.61
N ALA A 13 4.21 0.18 -0.61
CA ALA A 13 5.64 -0.13 -0.66
C ALA A 13 6.00 -1.55 -0.18
N PHE A 14 5.10 -2.24 0.51
CA PHE A 14 5.43 -3.46 1.26
C PHE A 14 5.02 -4.76 0.56
N ILE A 15 3.98 -4.72 -0.25
CA ILE A 15 3.43 -5.91 -0.91
C ILE A 15 4.07 -6.20 -2.25
N ALA A 16 4.62 -5.17 -2.89
CA ALA A 16 5.27 -5.38 -4.16
C ALA A 16 6.61 -6.13 -3.98
N LEU A 17 7.20 -6.15 -2.78
CA LEU A 17 8.55 -6.66 -2.54
C LEU A 17 8.67 -8.19 -2.41
N ILE A 18 7.62 -8.95 -2.72
CA ILE A 18 7.61 -10.40 -2.59
C ILE A 18 7.21 -10.98 -3.95
N GLU A 19 8.24 -11.45 -4.63
CA GLU A 19 8.28 -12.35 -5.79
C GLU A 19 7.66 -11.87 -7.11
N ALA A 20 8.50 -11.97 -8.15
CA ALA A 20 8.29 -11.43 -9.47
C ALA A 20 7.49 -12.40 -10.34
N THR A 21 6.32 -11.96 -10.81
CA THR A 21 5.61 -12.63 -11.90
C THR A 21 5.21 -11.68 -13.03
N SER A 22 5.48 -10.36 -12.93
CA SER A 22 5.33 -9.40 -14.03
C SER A 22 6.35 -8.25 -13.97
N THR A 23 6.82 -7.80 -15.15
CA THR A 23 7.79 -6.71 -15.32
C THR A 23 7.32 -5.39 -14.71
N ASP A 24 6.02 -5.07 -14.86
CA ASP A 24 5.43 -3.83 -14.35
C ASP A 24 5.46 -3.74 -12.82
N ARG A 25 5.35 -4.89 -12.12
CA ARG A 25 5.47 -4.94 -10.65
C ARG A 25 6.91 -4.66 -10.23
N ALA A 26 7.89 -5.28 -10.88
CA ALA A 26 9.30 -5.08 -10.56
C ALA A 26 9.72 -3.61 -10.75
N GLN A 27 9.31 -3.00 -11.85
CA GLN A 27 9.56 -1.59 -12.11
C GLN A 27 8.91 -0.68 -11.07
N TYR A 28 7.65 -0.96 -10.70
CA TYR A 28 6.94 -0.23 -9.66
C TYR A 28 7.67 -0.27 -8.31
N ILE A 29 8.14 -1.45 -7.89
CA ILE A 29 8.91 -1.60 -6.65
C ILE A 29 10.15 -0.72 -6.67
N GLU A 30 10.94 -0.78 -7.74
CA GLU A 30 12.20 -0.06 -7.84
C GLU A 30 11.97 1.46 -7.88
N GLU A 31 10.91 1.91 -8.54
CA GLU A 31 10.48 3.31 -8.51
C GLU A 31 10.16 3.76 -7.07
N VAL A 32 9.36 2.98 -6.33
CA VAL A 32 9.02 3.29 -4.94
C VAL A 32 10.24 3.25 -4.02
N LYS A 33 11.12 2.25 -4.15
CA LYS A 33 12.36 2.16 -3.36
C LYS A 33 13.25 3.38 -3.56
N LYS A 34 13.39 3.85 -4.80
CA LYS A 34 14.17 5.05 -5.13
C LYS A 34 13.59 6.29 -4.44
N LEU A 35 12.27 6.44 -4.43
CA LEU A 35 11.60 7.57 -3.76
C LEU A 35 11.73 7.51 -2.23
N LEU A 36 11.62 6.33 -1.63
CA LEU A 36 11.72 6.15 -0.19
C LEU A 36 13.17 6.31 0.33
N GLY A 37 14.15 5.98 -0.49
CA GLY A 37 15.56 6.01 -0.13
C GLY A 37 16.00 4.80 0.73
N PRO A 38 17.32 4.57 0.82
CA PRO A 38 17.87 3.32 1.36
C PRO A 38 17.55 3.09 2.84
N ASN A 39 17.47 4.15 3.64
CA ASN A 39 17.22 4.05 5.08
C ASN A 39 15.80 3.55 5.37
N ILE A 40 14.80 4.19 4.75
CA ILE A 40 13.40 3.77 4.90
C ILE A 40 13.20 2.37 4.33
N VAL A 41 13.77 2.07 3.15
CA VAL A 41 13.70 0.73 2.57
C VAL A 41 14.28 -0.33 3.50
N LYS A 42 15.42 -0.07 4.16
CA LYS A 42 16.03 -0.99 5.13
C LYS A 42 15.12 -1.23 6.35
N GLU A 43 14.51 -0.19 6.91
CA GLU A 43 13.55 -0.34 8.02
C GLU A 43 12.34 -1.19 7.61
N LEU A 44 11.80 -0.95 6.41
CA LEU A 44 10.69 -1.72 5.88
C LEU A 44 11.07 -3.20 5.66
N LEU A 45 12.24 -3.47 5.08
CA LEU A 45 12.76 -4.84 4.92
C LEU A 45 12.88 -5.58 6.26
N ALA A 46 13.41 -4.92 7.29
CA ALA A 46 13.55 -5.51 8.61
C ALA A 46 12.19 -5.89 9.23
N ILE A 47 11.15 -5.07 9.04
CA ILE A 47 9.78 -5.39 9.50
C ILE A 47 9.21 -6.59 8.72
N ARG A 48 9.44 -6.66 7.41
CA ARG A 48 9.00 -7.78 6.55
C ARG A 48 9.60 -9.09 7.03
N ASP A 49 10.91 -9.10 7.27
CA ASP A 49 11.68 -10.30 7.57
C ASP A 49 11.62 -10.70 9.05
N ASN A 50 11.03 -9.86 9.90
CA ASN A 50 10.83 -10.16 11.31
C ASN A 50 9.78 -11.28 11.48
N LYS A 51 10.26 -12.47 11.83
CA LYS A 51 9.42 -13.67 12.06
C LYS A 51 8.70 -13.66 13.41
N SER A 52 9.09 -12.78 14.34
CA SER A 52 8.45 -12.64 15.65
C SER A 52 7.22 -11.74 15.61
N LEU A 53 7.03 -10.96 14.53
CA LEU A 53 5.85 -10.13 14.34
C LEU A 53 4.78 -10.89 13.56
N ASP A 54 3.56 -10.88 14.09
CA ASP A 54 2.37 -11.28 13.36
C ASP A 54 1.98 -10.21 12.31
N LYS A 55 0.96 -10.51 11.50
CA LYS A 55 0.54 -9.60 10.41
C LYS A 55 0.17 -8.21 10.93
N ARG A 56 -0.54 -8.12 12.05
CA ARG A 56 -0.96 -6.83 12.61
C ARG A 56 0.22 -6.07 13.21
N GLY A 57 1.13 -6.75 13.90
CA GLY A 57 2.37 -6.17 14.41
C GLY A 57 3.24 -5.59 13.30
N LYS A 58 3.34 -6.28 12.15
CA LYS A 58 4.01 -5.73 10.96
C LYS A 58 3.34 -4.45 10.49
N LEU A 59 2.02 -4.43 10.29
CA LEU A 59 1.30 -3.24 9.85
C LEU A 59 1.48 -2.04 10.79
N LEU A 60 1.43 -2.26 12.10
CA LEU A 60 1.67 -1.21 13.10
C LEU A 60 3.08 -0.63 12.98
N LYS A 61 4.09 -1.48 12.80
CA LYS A 61 5.47 -1.03 12.60
C LYS A 61 5.66 -0.28 11.28
N VAL A 62 5.00 -0.71 10.20
CA VAL A 62 5.02 0.05 8.94
C VAL A 62 4.36 1.42 9.11
N GLU A 63 3.24 1.51 9.83
CA GLU A 63 2.57 2.79 10.12
C GLU A 63 3.50 3.76 10.88
N GLU A 64 4.27 3.25 11.86
CA GLU A 64 5.30 4.04 12.54
C GLU A 64 6.36 4.58 11.55
N VAL A 65 6.81 3.75 10.59
CA VAL A 65 7.77 4.19 9.56
C VAL A 65 7.15 5.23 8.63
N MET A 66 5.91 5.03 8.19
CA MET A 66 5.24 5.97 7.28
C MET A 66 5.09 7.38 7.87
N LYS A 67 4.88 7.48 9.19
CA LYS A 67 4.82 8.78 9.88
C LYS A 67 6.14 9.57 9.80
N LYS A 68 7.28 8.88 9.66
CA LYS A 68 8.61 9.50 9.50
C LYS A 68 8.87 10.01 8.08
N ILE A 69 8.14 9.52 7.08
CA ILE A 69 8.38 9.87 5.68
C ILE A 69 7.84 11.29 5.41
N PRO A 70 8.60 12.17 4.73
CA PRO A 70 8.12 13.49 4.34
C PRO A 70 6.87 13.42 3.46
N ASP A 71 5.96 14.39 3.63
CA ASP A 71 4.70 14.42 2.88
C ASP A 71 4.95 14.53 1.37
N SER A 72 5.97 15.30 0.96
CA SER A 72 6.39 15.41 -0.44
C SER A 72 6.78 14.07 -1.07
N VAL A 73 7.45 13.20 -0.31
CA VAL A 73 7.80 11.85 -0.74
C VAL A 73 6.54 11.00 -0.85
N LEU A 74 5.68 11.02 0.17
CA LEU A 74 4.41 10.26 0.16
C LEU A 74 3.48 10.67 -1.00
N GLN A 75 3.46 11.95 -1.34
CA GLN A 75 2.71 12.49 -2.49
C GLN A 75 3.28 12.04 -3.83
N SER A 76 4.60 11.81 -3.91
CA SER A 76 5.29 11.42 -5.14
C SER A 76 5.22 9.92 -5.42
N ILE A 77 4.82 9.09 -4.45
CA ILE A 77 4.70 7.64 -4.64
C ILE A 77 3.67 7.36 -5.75
N PRO A 78 4.03 6.68 -6.85
CA PRO A 78 3.04 6.33 -7.87
C PRO A 78 2.01 5.35 -7.31
N PHE A 79 0.79 5.38 -7.87
CA PHE A 79 -0.16 4.29 -7.64
C PHE A 79 0.30 3.03 -8.38
N PRO A 80 -0.04 1.82 -7.89
CA PRO A 80 0.19 0.57 -8.62
C PRO A 80 -0.36 0.63 -10.05
N PRO A 81 0.31 -0.01 -11.03
CA PRO A 81 -0.09 0.05 -12.44
C PRO A 81 -1.59 -0.18 -12.69
N LYS A 82 -2.19 -1.22 -12.08
CA LYS A 82 -3.63 -1.51 -12.22
C LYS A 82 -4.52 -0.37 -11.71
N MET A 83 -4.13 0.29 -10.62
CA MET A 83 -4.91 1.38 -10.03
C MET A 83 -4.78 2.68 -10.81
N ARG A 84 -3.75 2.87 -11.65
CA ARG A 84 -3.56 4.11 -12.43
C ARG A 84 -4.72 4.42 -13.37
N SER A 85 -5.51 3.41 -13.74
CA SER A 85 -6.72 3.56 -14.56
C SER A 85 -7.97 3.98 -13.78
N LEU A 86 -7.88 4.15 -12.45
CA LEU A 86 -8.98 4.68 -11.66
C LEU A 86 -9.20 6.17 -11.95
N PRO A 87 -10.44 6.68 -11.81
CA PRO A 87 -10.71 8.11 -11.93
C PRO A 87 -9.83 8.95 -11.00
N LYS A 88 -9.47 10.16 -11.45
CA LYS A 88 -8.59 11.06 -10.69
C LYS A 88 -9.13 11.37 -9.30
N ASP A 89 -10.44 11.62 -9.17
CA ASP A 89 -11.05 11.94 -7.88
C ASP A 89 -10.95 10.78 -6.87
N ILE A 90 -11.02 9.54 -7.37
CA ILE A 90 -10.82 8.33 -6.56
C ILE A 90 -9.36 8.22 -6.14
N LEU A 91 -8.42 8.43 -7.06
CA LEU A 91 -6.98 8.42 -6.76
C LEU A 91 -6.62 9.50 -5.73
N ASP A 92 -7.18 10.70 -5.85
CA ASP A 92 -6.98 11.79 -4.89
C ASP A 92 -7.53 11.41 -3.50
N LYS A 93 -8.70 10.76 -3.42
CA LYS A 93 -9.24 10.24 -2.14
C LYS A 93 -8.30 9.22 -1.51
N TYR A 94 -7.80 8.26 -2.29
CA TYR A 94 -6.80 7.30 -1.80
C TYR A 94 -5.51 7.99 -1.34
N ARG A 95 -5.03 8.99 -2.09
CA ARG A 95 -3.86 9.79 -1.74
C ARG A 95 -4.02 10.48 -0.40
N ASN A 96 -5.15 11.17 -0.20
CA ASN A 96 -5.45 11.90 1.03
C ASN A 96 -5.47 10.97 2.24
N VAL A 97 -6.05 9.77 2.10
CA VAL A 97 -6.03 8.77 3.18
C VAL A 97 -4.61 8.26 3.44
N LEU A 98 -3.78 8.07 2.40
CA LEU A 98 -2.40 7.60 2.53
C LEU A 98 -1.49 8.63 3.21
N THR A 99 -1.64 9.92 2.89
CA THR A 99 -0.75 10.97 3.41
C THR A 99 -1.23 11.58 4.73
N ASN A 100 -2.45 11.26 5.17
CA ASN A 100 -2.95 11.74 6.45
C ASN A 100 -2.24 11.04 7.62
N LYS A 101 -1.36 11.78 8.30
CA LYS A 101 -0.57 11.31 9.44
C LYS A 101 -1.34 11.31 10.77
N SER A 102 -2.50 11.95 10.81
CA SER A 102 -3.37 12.00 11.99
C SER A 102 -4.24 10.75 12.15
N LEU A 103 -4.37 9.92 11.11
CA LEU A 103 -5.13 8.67 11.17
C LEU A 103 -4.39 7.60 11.97
N SER A 104 -5.12 6.83 12.77
CA SER A 104 -4.64 5.54 13.26
C SER A 104 -4.64 4.51 12.11
N LEU A 105 -3.98 3.37 12.33
CA LEU A 105 -4.02 2.26 11.36
C LEU A 105 -5.49 1.85 11.08
N ASP A 106 -6.31 1.71 12.12
CA ASP A 106 -7.69 1.26 11.98
C ASP A 106 -8.58 2.32 11.31
N ASP A 107 -8.36 3.60 11.56
CA ASP A 107 -9.08 4.69 10.88
C ASP A 107 -8.68 4.79 9.40
N ARG A 108 -7.38 4.66 9.11
CA ARG A 108 -6.86 4.64 7.74
C ARG A 108 -7.48 3.47 6.97
N ILE A 109 -7.56 2.32 7.62
CA ILE A 109 -8.26 1.14 7.12
C ILE A 109 -9.74 1.47 6.83
N ALA A 110 -10.47 2.01 7.79
CA ALA A 110 -11.88 2.34 7.61
C ALA A 110 -12.08 3.30 6.42
N LYS A 111 -11.25 4.34 6.31
CA LYS A 111 -11.31 5.32 5.21
C LYS A 111 -11.02 4.71 3.85
N PHE A 112 -10.04 3.80 3.74
CA PHE A 112 -9.82 3.09 2.48
C PHE A 112 -11.01 2.21 2.08
N LYS A 113 -11.68 1.59 3.05
CA LYS A 113 -12.93 0.84 2.83
C LYS A 113 -14.04 1.76 2.31
N GLU A 114 -14.22 2.94 2.91
CA GLU A 114 -15.20 3.94 2.47
C GLU A 114 -14.95 4.37 1.02
N VAL A 115 -13.71 4.72 0.66
CA VAL A 115 -13.36 5.08 -0.73
C VAL A 115 -13.61 3.90 -1.69
N SER A 116 -13.23 2.69 -1.29
CA SER A 116 -13.43 1.50 -2.11
C SER A 116 -14.91 1.13 -2.30
N ALA A 117 -15.78 1.53 -1.35
CA ALA A 117 -17.21 1.29 -1.42
C ALA A 117 -17.89 2.12 -2.53
N THR A 118 -17.34 3.28 -2.88
CA THR A 118 -17.87 4.15 -3.94
C THR A 118 -17.53 3.70 -5.36
N LEU A 119 -16.68 2.68 -5.50
CA LEU A 119 -16.23 2.17 -6.81
C LEU A 119 -17.31 1.32 -7.49
N THR A 120 -17.39 1.42 -8.82
CA THR A 120 -18.18 0.50 -9.64
C THR A 120 -17.60 -0.92 -9.59
N PRO A 121 -18.36 -1.97 -9.97
CA PRO A 121 -17.85 -3.33 -10.05
C PRO A 121 -16.60 -3.45 -10.94
N GLU A 122 -16.53 -2.74 -12.07
CA GLU A 122 -15.35 -2.72 -12.95
C GLU A 122 -14.16 -2.05 -12.29
N GLN A 123 -14.36 -0.91 -11.63
CA GLN A 123 -13.29 -0.21 -10.93
C GLN A 123 -12.74 -1.03 -9.76
N LYS A 124 -13.58 -1.82 -9.07
CA LYS A 124 -13.15 -2.74 -8.01
C LYS A 124 -12.20 -3.82 -8.53
N LYS A 125 -12.25 -4.19 -9.81
CA LYS A 125 -11.30 -5.14 -10.43
C LYS A 125 -9.89 -4.53 -10.61
N LEU A 126 -9.76 -3.20 -10.55
CA LEU A 126 -8.48 -2.50 -10.62
C LEU A 126 -7.79 -2.43 -9.25
N LEU A 127 -8.50 -2.74 -8.17
CA LEU A 127 -7.90 -2.89 -6.86
C LEU A 127 -7.15 -4.22 -6.79
N PRO A 128 -5.95 -4.22 -6.21
CA PRO A 128 -5.21 -5.46 -5.97
C PRO A 128 -5.98 -6.40 -5.02
N THR A 129 -5.90 -7.69 -5.30
CA THR A 129 -6.55 -8.74 -4.50
C THR A 129 -5.72 -9.12 -3.29
N LEU A 130 -6.38 -9.73 -2.31
CA LEU A 130 -5.76 -10.32 -1.14
C LEU A 130 -4.60 -11.26 -1.47
N GLU A 131 -4.74 -12.06 -2.52
CA GLU A 131 -3.72 -13.01 -2.95
C GLU A 131 -2.55 -12.27 -3.59
N GLU A 132 -2.81 -11.26 -4.43
CA GLU A 132 -1.75 -10.40 -4.98
C GLU A 132 -0.97 -9.65 -3.89
N ILE A 133 -1.62 -9.47 -2.74
CA ILE A 133 -1.13 -8.79 -1.55
C ILE A 133 -0.33 -9.72 -0.62
N TYR A 134 -0.86 -10.92 -0.36
CA TYR A 134 -0.26 -11.92 0.52
C TYR A 134 0.08 -13.18 -0.29
N GLN A 135 1.22 -13.16 -0.97
CA GLN A 135 1.83 -14.40 -1.43
C GLN A 135 2.67 -14.98 -0.27
N PRO A 136 2.55 -16.29 0.04
CA PRO A 136 3.45 -16.93 0.98
C PRO A 136 4.88 -16.87 0.42
N VAL A 137 5.82 -16.40 1.26
CA VAL A 137 7.26 -16.52 1.05
C VAL A 137 7.72 -17.90 1.50
#